data_AF-M1YZE3-F1
#
_entry.id   AF-M1YZE3-F1
#
_cell.length_a   1.000
_cell.length_b   1.000
_cell.length_c   1.000
_cell.angle_alpha   90.00
_cell.angle_beta   90.00
_cell.angle_gamma   90.00
#
_symmetry.space_group_name_H-M   'P 1'
#
loop_
_entity.id
_entity.type
_entity.pdbx_description
1 polymer ?
#
loop_
_entity_poly.entity_id
_entity_poly.type
_entity_poly.pdbx_seq_one_letter_code
_entity_poly.pdbx_strand_id
1 'polypeptide(L)' 'MLDANGYLTAFTNPELETTSFTYTTDDLLLAKTDARQNSSTVTYIKLSACPIDKSWREGVE' A
#
# COMPACT_ATOMS: atom_id res chain seq x y z
N MET A 1 3.34 -13.68 -10.74
CA MET A 1 2.13 -14.38 -10.27
C MET A 1 1.03 -13.34 -10.13
N LEU A 2 -0.18 -13.67 -10.57
CA LEU A 2 -1.35 -12.82 -10.43
C LEU A 2 -2.36 -13.49 -9.48
N ASP A 3 -3.17 -12.72 -8.76
CA ASP A 3 -4.33 -13.24 -8.04
C ASP A 3 -5.54 -13.46 -8.98
N ALA A 4 -6.67 -13.88 -8.39
CA ALA A 4 -7.93 -14.12 -9.10
C ALA A 4 -8.52 -12.85 -9.73
N ASN A 5 -8.14 -11.67 -9.23
CA ASN A 5 -8.59 -10.37 -9.73
C ASN A 5 -7.61 -9.80 -10.78
N GLY A 6 -6.47 -10.46 -11.00
CA GLY A 6 -5.44 -10.06 -11.95
C GLY A 6 -4.38 -9.12 -11.38
N TYR A 7 -4.29 -8.95 -10.05
CA TYR A 7 -3.25 -8.12 -9.43
C TYR A 7 -1.96 -8.90 -9.20
N LEU A 8 -0.83 -8.19 -9.29
CA LEU A 8 0.50 -8.78 -9.17
C LEU A 8 0.81 -9.17 -7.73
N THR A 9 0.73 -10.45 -7.39
CA THR A 9 1.02 -10.94 -6.02
C THR A 9 2.49 -11.20 -5.79
N ALA A 10 3.24 -11.55 -6.82
CA ALA A 10 4.67 -11.70 -6.76
C ALA A 10 5.31 -11.57 -8.14
N PHE A 11 6.53 -11.06 -8.20
CA PHE A 11 7.39 -11.22 -9.36
C PHE A 11 8.75 -11.74 -8.93
N THR A 12 9.33 -12.58 -9.78
CA THR A 12 10.70 -13.07 -9.62
C THR A 12 11.52 -12.48 -10.75
N ASN A 13 12.64 -11.82 -10.42
CA ASN A 13 13.55 -11.27 -11.42
C ASN A 13 14.47 -12.39 -11.98
N PRO A 14 15.25 -12.13 -13.05
CA PRO A 14 16.20 -13.10 -13.60
C PRO A 14 17.28 -13.54 -12.61
N GLU A 15 17.56 -12.74 -11.59
CA GLU A 15 18.51 -13.02 -10.51
C GLU A 15 17.91 -13.90 -9.40
N LEU A 16 16.71 -14.47 -9.61
CA LEU A 16 15.96 -15.30 -8.67
C LEU A 16 15.52 -14.59 -7.38
N GLU A 17 15.57 -13.27 -7.35
CA GLU A 17 15.00 -12.46 -6.28
C GLU A 17 13.48 -12.37 -6.47
N THR A 18 12.72 -12.73 -5.44
CA THR A 18 11.25 -12.65 -5.44
C THR A 18 10.77 -11.49 -4.60
N THR A 19 9.96 -10.62 -5.20
CA THR A 19 9.26 -9.54 -4.51
C THR A 19 7.78 -9.85 -4.50
N SER A 20 7.18 -9.81 -3.30
CA SER A 20 5.76 -10.11 -3.07
C SER A 20 4.98 -8.86 -2.73
N PHE A 21 3.71 -8.83 -3.11
CA PHE A 21 2.79 -7.73 -2.85
C PHE A 21 1.49 -8.27 -2.24
N THR A 22 0.92 -7.52 -1.30
CA THR A 22 -0.38 -7.82 -0.69
C THR A 22 -1.32 -6.65 -0.91
N TYR A 23 -2.60 -6.96 -1.09
CA TYR A 23 -3.64 -5.98 -1.38
C TYR A 23 -4.71 -5.98 -0.29
N THR A 24 -5.40 -4.86 -0.12
CA THR A 24 -6.57 -4.72 0.73
C THR A 24 -7.81 -5.31 0.03
N THR A 25 -8.92 -5.39 0.76
CA THR A 25 -10.23 -5.78 0.21
C THR A 25 -10.78 -4.78 -0.83
N ASP A 26 -10.23 -3.57 -0.88
CA ASP A 26 -10.57 -2.53 -1.84
C ASP A 26 -9.56 -2.51 -3.02
N ASP A 27 -8.80 -3.59 -3.22
CA ASP A 27 -7.79 -3.75 -4.27
C ASP A 27 -6.65 -2.71 -4.25
N LEU A 28 -6.33 -2.18 -3.06
CA LEU A 28 -5.22 -1.23 -2.87
C LEU A 28 -3.98 -1.94 -2.32
N LEU A 29 -2.78 -1.49 -2.72
CA LEU A 29 -1.52 -2.10 -2.30
C LEU A 29 -1.25 -1.89 -0.80
N LEU A 30 -1.40 -2.93 0.02
CA LEU A 30 -1.20 -2.87 1.47
C LEU A 30 0.29 -2.98 1.86
N ALA A 31 1.01 -3.93 1.27
CA ALA A 31 2.41 -4.16 1.58
C ALA A 31 3.19 -4.68 0.39
N LYS A 32 4.49 -4.39 0.40
CA LYS A 32 5.48 -4.93 -0.52
C LYS A 32 6.62 -5.52 0.29
N THR A 33 6.98 -6.76 0.01
CA THR A 33 8.13 -7.44 0.59
C THR A 33 9.14 -7.74 -0.50
N ASP A 34 10.34 -7.17 -0.40
CA ASP A 34 11.44 -7.44 -1.34
C ASP A 34 12.18 -8.74 -0.97
N ALA A 35 12.96 -9.28 -1.90
CA ALA A 35 13.70 -10.55 -1.73
C ALA A 35 14.70 -10.55 -0.56
N ARG A 36 15.09 -9.37 -0.09
CA ARG A 36 15.94 -9.18 1.10
C ARG A 36 15.14 -9.21 2.41
N GLN A 37 13.87 -9.62 2.37
CA GLN A 37 12.91 -9.60 3.49
C GLN A 37 12.60 -8.20 4.04
N ASN A 38 12.91 -7.16 3.27
CA ASN A 38 12.51 -5.80 3.63
C ASN A 38 11.03 -5.64 3.30
N SER A 39 10.21 -5.29 4.30
CA SER A 39 8.77 -5.04 4.14
C SER A 39 8.47 -3.55 4.24
N SER A 40 7.76 -3.03 3.24
CA SER A 40 7.22 -1.68 3.20
C SER A 40 5.70 -1.75 3.22
N THR A 41 5.07 -1.07 4.16
CA THR A 41 3.61 -1.08 4.35
C THR A 41 3.04 0.32 4.09
N VAL A 42 1.85 0.37 3.49
CA VAL A 42 1.12 1.61 3.22
C VAL A 42 -0.27 1.48 3.84
N THR A 43 -0.66 2.47 4.65
CA THR A 43 -1.98 2.52 5.27
C THR A 43 -2.85 3.54 4.55
N TYR A 44 -3.99 3.09 4.01
CA TYR A 44 -4.98 3.97 3.40
C TYR A 44 -6.05 4.34 4.42
N ILE A 45 -6.15 5.63 4.71
CA ILE A 45 -7.28 6.20 5.44
C ILE A 45 -8.33 6.68 4.44
N LYS A 46 -9.59 6.34 4.65
CA LYS A 46 -10.69 6.96 3.90
C LYS A 46 -10.73 8.44 4.26
N LEU A 47 -10.88 9.31 3.26
CA LEU A 47 -10.93 10.76 3.49
C LEU A 47 -12.04 11.16 4.48
N SER A 48 -13.14 10.39 4.53
CA SER A 48 -14.22 10.54 5.51
C SER A 48 -13.83 10.21 6.95
N ALA A 49 -12.75 9.45 7.16
CA ALA A 49 -12.17 9.12 8.45
C ALA A 49 -10.88 9.89 8.72
N CYS A 50 -10.49 10.82 7.83
CA CYS A 50 -9.31 11.65 8.02
C CYS A 50 -9.55 12.56 9.23
N PRO A 51 -8.79 12.42 10.32
CA PRO A 51 -8.92 13.27 11.49
C PRO A 51 -8.21 14.62 11.25
N ILE A 52 -8.09 15.07 10.00
CA ILE A 52 -7.69 16.46 9.74
C ILE A 52 -8.84 17.31 10.27
N ASP A 53 -8.73 17.64 11.54
CA ASP A 53 -9.33 18.84 12.05
C ASP A 53 -8.98 19.94 11.05
N LYS A 54 -10.02 20.56 10.47
CA LYS A 54 -9.87 21.68 9.54
C LYS A 54 -9.34 22.93 10.25
N SER A 55 -8.84 22.80 11.47
CA SER A 55 -8.13 23.73 12.35
C SER A 55 -6.88 24.42 11.76
N TRP A 56 -6.56 24.24 10.48
CA TRP A 56 -5.53 25.01 9.77
C TRP A 56 -6.09 26.13 8.87
N ARG A 57 -7.35 26.52 9.09
CA ARG A 57 -8.01 27.66 8.43
C ARG A 57 -8.81 28.47 9.44
N GLU A 58 -8.13 29.16 10.34
CA GLU A 58 -8.63 30.42 10.90
C GLU A 58 -7.46 31.15 11.58
N GLY A 59 -6.71 31.89 10.76
CA GLY A 59 -6.16 33.13 11.26
C GLY A 59 -7.35 34.05 11.51
N VAL A 60 -7.72 34.21 12.77
CA VAL A 60 -8.65 35.26 13.18
C VAL A 60 -7.77 36.42 13.64
N GLU A 61 -7.95 37.54 12.96
CA GLU A 61 -7.43 38.87 13.29
C GLU A 61 -7.82 39.32 14.70
#